data_AF-A0A930UVH9-F1
#
_entry.id   AF-A0A930UVH9-F1
#
_cell.length_a   1.000
_cell.length_b   1.000
_cell.length_c   1.000
_cell.angle_alpha   90.00
_cell.angle_beta   90.00
_cell.angle_gamma   90.00
#
_symmetry.space_group_name_H-M   'P 1'
#
loop_
_entity.id
_entity.type
_entity.pdbx_description
1 polymer ?
#
loop_
_entity_poly.entity_id
_entity_poly.type
_entity_poly.pdbx_seq_one_letter_code
_entity_poly.pdbx_strand_id
1 'polypeptide(L)'
;MIDTTAPDAATAVNDQNGNVTITLPHNAPQDDYVEVMVGNKKVTLTSDGNNGWTSSDTTLVPTPRDNEVTISYTVAPSGTGVSVQSFDIAGNKADKDSDNT
;
A
#
# COMPACT_ATOMS: atom_id res chain seq x y z
N MET A 1 17.88 -6.70 -16.59
CA MET A 1 18.51 -6.21 -15.34
C MET A 1 17.53 -6.52 -14.22
N ILE A 2 18.02 -6.78 -13.02
CA ILE A 2 17.15 -6.91 -11.83
C ILE A 2 16.91 -5.50 -11.31
N ASP A 3 15.66 -5.18 -11.00
CA ASP A 3 15.31 -3.92 -10.33
C ASP A 3 15.76 -3.97 -8.87
N THR A 4 16.37 -2.88 -8.42
CA THR A 4 16.96 -2.75 -7.08
C THR A 4 16.65 -1.39 -6.45
N THR A 5 15.65 -0.67 -6.94
CA THR A 5 15.22 0.60 -6.34
C THR A 5 13.77 0.50 -5.91
N ALA A 6 13.55 0.54 -4.59
CA ALA A 6 12.20 0.63 -4.04
C ALA A 6 11.49 1.90 -4.53
N PRO A 7 10.16 1.86 -4.69
CA PRO A 7 9.39 3.03 -5.04
C PRO A 7 9.23 3.95 -3.83
N ASP A 8 8.52 5.07 -3.99
CA ASP A 8 8.25 5.97 -2.87
C ASP A 8 7.42 5.27 -1.78
N ALA A 9 7.50 5.80 -0.56
CA ALA A 9 6.76 5.26 0.57
C ALA A 9 5.24 5.44 0.37
N ALA A 10 4.50 4.34 0.42
CA ALA A 10 3.05 4.39 0.53
C ALA A 10 2.64 5.00 1.88
N THR A 11 1.46 5.62 1.91
CA THR A 11 0.91 6.23 3.12
C THR A 11 -0.46 5.64 3.45
N ALA A 12 -0.85 5.70 4.72
CA ALA A 12 -2.16 5.27 5.18
C ALA A 12 -2.73 6.33 6.14
N VAL A 13 -3.93 6.82 5.85
CA VAL A 13 -4.59 7.89 6.60
C VAL A 13 -6.01 7.47 6.95
N ASN A 14 -6.40 7.69 8.21
CA ASN A 14 -7.76 7.41 8.66
C ASN A 14 -8.66 8.61 8.35
N ASP A 15 -9.85 8.35 7.82
CA ASP A 15 -10.89 9.38 7.67
C ASP A 15 -11.75 9.53 8.95
N GLN A 16 -12.67 10.49 8.95
CA GLN A 16 -13.57 10.75 10.08
C GLN A 16 -14.60 9.63 10.33
N ASN A 17 -14.83 8.76 9.34
CA ASN A 17 -15.76 7.64 9.41
C ASN A 17 -15.06 6.34 9.86
N GLY A 18 -13.75 6.39 10.10
CA GLY A 18 -12.94 5.23 10.49
C GLY A 18 -12.53 4.34 9.31
N ASN A 19 -12.70 4.79 8.07
CA ASN A 19 -12.06 4.13 6.93
C ASN A 19 -10.58 4.48 6.89
N VAL A 20 -9.80 3.65 6.21
CA VAL A 20 -8.38 3.92 5.97
C VAL A 20 -8.15 4.08 4.48
N THR A 21 -7.67 5.24 4.06
CA THR A 21 -7.23 5.48 2.69
C THR A 21 -5.73 5.24 2.59
N ILE A 22 -5.33 4.40 1.64
CA ILE A 22 -3.94 4.14 1.30
C ILE A 22 -3.63 4.85 -0.01
N THR A 23 -2.55 5.64 -0.02
CA THR A 23 -1.99 6.25 -1.23
C THR A 23 -0.73 5.49 -1.63
N LEU A 24 -0.67 5.06 -2.89
CA LEU A 24 0.38 4.24 -3.45
C LEU A 24 1.37 5.09 -4.26
N PRO A 25 2.64 4.68 -4.35
CA PRO A 25 3.63 5.39 -5.14
C PRO A 25 3.26 5.41 -6.63
N HIS A 26 3.60 6.52 -7.31
CA HIS A 26 3.43 6.66 -8.76
C HIS A 26 4.67 6.22 -9.55
N ASN A 27 5.82 6.12 -8.88
CA ASN A 27 7.09 5.76 -9.50
C ASN A 27 7.40 4.26 -9.41
N ALA A 28 6.43 3.41 -9.07
CA ALA A 28 6.63 1.97 -8.95
C ALA A 28 6.74 1.29 -10.32
N PRO A 29 7.90 0.69 -10.65
CA PRO A 29 8.04 -0.19 -11.80
C PRO A 29 7.12 -1.41 -11.73
N GLN A 30 7.07 -2.18 -12.81
CA GLN A 30 6.31 -3.43 -12.83
C GLN A 30 6.86 -4.41 -11.78
N ASP A 31 5.96 -5.13 -11.10
CA ASP A 31 6.23 -6.15 -10.09
C ASP A 31 6.72 -5.64 -8.72
N ASP A 32 7.06 -4.35 -8.59
CA ASP A 32 7.21 -3.70 -7.29
C ASP A 32 5.91 -3.74 -6.50
N TYR A 33 6.01 -3.69 -5.18
CA TYR A 33 4.87 -4.01 -4.33
C TYR A 33 4.79 -3.19 -3.06
N VAL A 34 3.55 -3.02 -2.58
CA VAL A 34 3.25 -2.48 -1.25
C VAL A 34 2.66 -3.60 -0.41
N GLU A 35 3.27 -3.89 0.72
CA GLU A 35 2.67 -4.74 1.74
C GLU A 35 1.74 -3.90 2.62
N VAL A 36 0.49 -4.34 2.72
CA VAL A 36 -0.54 -3.76 3.57
C VAL A 36 -0.85 -4.75 4.69
N MET A 37 -0.62 -4.34 5.92
CA MET A 37 -1.04 -5.09 7.10
C MET A 37 -2.37 -4.53 7.59
N VAL A 38 -3.39 -5.39 7.69
CA VAL A 38 -4.69 -5.06 8.31
C VAL A 38 -4.84 -5.95 9.54
N GLY A 39 -4.52 -5.40 10.70
CA GLY A 39 -4.31 -6.18 11.93
C GLY A 39 -3.16 -7.16 11.75
N ASN A 40 -3.46 -8.47 11.79
CA ASN A 40 -2.47 -9.54 11.60
C ASN A 40 -2.49 -10.15 10.19
N LYS A 41 -3.33 -9.64 9.28
CA LYS A 41 -3.46 -10.14 7.91
C LYS A 41 -2.60 -9.30 6.98
N LYS A 42 -1.89 -9.97 6.08
CA LYS A 42 -1.07 -9.33 5.05
C LYS A 42 -1.77 -9.39 3.70
N VAL A 43 -1.80 -8.27 3.00
CA VAL A 43 -2.21 -8.15 1.60
C VAL A 43 -1.08 -7.51 0.82
N THR A 44 -0.81 -8.00 -0.37
CA THR A 44 0.20 -7.42 -1.27
C THR A 44 -0.52 -6.70 -2.41
N LEU A 45 -0.16 -5.43 -2.61
CA LEU A 45 -0.53 -4.65 -3.78
C LEU A 45 0.64 -4.67 -4.76
N THR A 46 0.46 -5.16 -5.98
CA THR A 46 1.53 -5.30 -6.98
C THR A 46 1.31 -4.35 -8.14
N SER A 47 2.34 -3.57 -8.49
CA SER A 47 2.35 -2.59 -9.57
C SER A 47 2.39 -3.26 -10.94
N ASP A 48 1.63 -2.73 -11.90
CA ASP A 48 1.74 -3.09 -13.31
C ASP A 48 2.74 -2.21 -14.09
N GLY A 49 3.43 -1.30 -13.40
CA GLY A 49 4.39 -0.34 -13.96
C GLY A 49 3.74 0.85 -14.68
N ASN A 50 2.41 0.94 -14.71
CA ASN A 50 1.64 1.94 -15.45
C ASN A 50 0.60 2.64 -14.56
N ASN A 51 0.94 2.88 -13.28
CA ASN A 51 0.04 3.40 -12.25
C ASN A 51 -1.16 2.51 -11.91
N GLY A 52 -1.22 1.29 -12.45
CA GLY A 52 -2.18 0.28 -12.06
C GLY A 52 -1.62 -0.62 -10.96
N TRP A 53 -2.51 -1.10 -10.10
CA TRP A 53 -2.18 -1.98 -8.99
C TRP A 53 -3.18 -3.12 -8.90
N THR A 54 -2.68 -4.30 -8.52
CA THR A 54 -3.51 -5.48 -8.25
C THR A 54 -3.41 -5.86 -6.78
N SER A 55 -4.48 -6.39 -6.19
CA SER A 55 -4.51 -6.82 -4.80
C SER A 55 -4.55 -8.33 -4.70
N SER A 56 -3.74 -8.90 -3.80
CA SER A 56 -3.74 -10.34 -3.52
C SER A 56 -4.98 -10.81 -2.75
N ASP A 57 -5.71 -9.90 -2.09
CA ASP A 57 -6.97 -10.18 -1.39
C ASP A 57 -7.90 -8.96 -1.45
N THR A 58 -8.77 -8.96 -2.46
CA THR A 58 -9.73 -7.88 -2.71
C THR A 58 -10.84 -7.78 -1.68
N THR A 59 -11.00 -8.79 -0.81
CA THR A 59 -11.99 -8.76 0.28
C THR A 59 -11.50 -7.93 1.48
N LEU A 60 -10.18 -7.83 1.64
CA LEU A 60 -9.54 -7.02 2.69
C LEU A 60 -9.07 -5.66 2.18
N VAL A 61 -8.39 -5.64 1.04
CA VAL A 61 -7.93 -4.41 0.38
C VAL A 61 -8.41 -4.45 -1.06
N PRO A 62 -9.43 -3.67 -1.43
CA PRO A 62 -9.95 -3.63 -2.80
C PRO A 62 -8.84 -3.34 -3.84
N THR A 63 -9.12 -3.62 -5.11
CA THR A 63 -8.21 -3.20 -6.18
C THR A 63 -8.09 -1.67 -6.19
N PRO A 64 -6.86 -1.12 -6.10
CA PRO A 64 -6.67 0.33 -6.14
C PRO A 64 -7.11 0.94 -7.47
N ARG A 65 -7.49 2.22 -7.42
CA ARG A 65 -7.77 3.06 -8.60
C ARG A 65 -7.05 4.38 -8.41
N ASP A 66 -6.43 4.86 -9.48
CA ASP A 66 -5.68 6.13 -9.47
C ASP A 66 -4.66 6.21 -8.31
N ASN A 67 -3.93 5.10 -8.10
CA ASN A 67 -2.97 4.91 -6.98
C ASN A 67 -3.58 5.04 -5.58
N GLU A 68 -4.90 4.95 -5.42
CA GLU A 68 -5.56 5.00 -4.13
C GLU A 68 -6.45 3.79 -3.88
N VAL A 69 -6.56 3.40 -2.61
CA VAL A 69 -7.53 2.41 -2.16
C VAL A 69 -8.05 2.76 -0.77
N THR A 70 -9.36 2.61 -0.58
CA THR A 70 -9.99 2.76 0.73
C THR A 70 -10.38 1.40 1.30
N ILE A 71 -9.87 1.10 2.50
CA ILE A 71 -10.30 -0.02 3.32
C ILE A 71 -11.49 0.47 4.17
N SER A 72 -12.63 -0.20 4.02
CA SER A 72 -13.84 0.15 4.77
C SER A 72 -13.67 -0.15 6.27
N TYR A 73 -14.22 0.71 7.12
CA TYR A 73 -14.32 0.48 8.57
C TYR A 73 -15.02 -0.85 8.93
N THR A 74 -15.85 -1.40 8.02
CA THR A 74 -16.49 -2.72 8.22
C THR A 74 -15.51 -3.88 8.06
N VAL A 75 -14.44 -3.69 7.30
CA VAL A 75 -13.36 -4.65 7.07
C VAL A 75 -12.24 -4.45 8.10
N ALA A 76 -11.94 -3.20 8.43
CA ALA A 76 -10.98 -2.81 9.47
C ALA A 76 -11.66 -1.91 10.52
N PRO A 77 -12.35 -2.47 11.52
CA PRO A 77 -13.00 -1.69 12.57
C PRO A 77 -12.01 -0.87 13.40
N SER A 78 -12.52 0.15 14.08
CA SER A 78 -11.71 0.99 14.99
C SER A 78 -10.89 0.15 15.97
N GLY A 79 -9.60 0.48 16.10
CA GLY A 79 -8.62 -0.31 16.86
C GLY A 79 -7.86 -1.35 16.03
N THR A 80 -8.30 -1.64 14.80
CA THR A 80 -7.51 -2.44 13.84
C THR A 80 -6.37 -1.58 13.30
N GLY A 81 -5.13 -1.94 13.61
CA GLY A 81 -3.96 -1.26 13.04
C GLY A 81 -3.87 -1.51 11.54
N VAL A 82 -3.66 -0.45 10.76
CA VAL A 82 -3.30 -0.54 9.35
C VAL A 82 -1.90 0.04 9.16
N SER A 83 -1.01 -0.72 8.54
CA SER A 83 0.32 -0.25 8.19
C SER A 83 0.68 -0.64 6.77
N VAL A 84 1.52 0.18 6.14
CA VAL A 84 1.96 0.01 4.76
C VAL A 84 3.46 0.16 4.64
N GLN A 85 4.05 -0.58 3.70
CA GLN A 85 5.47 -0.53 3.37
C GLN A 85 5.67 -0.88 1.91
N SER A 86 6.35 -0.01 1.15
CA SER A 86 6.70 -0.27 -0.25
C SER A 86 8.04 -1.00 -0.36
N PHE A 87 8.15 -1.85 -1.38
CA PHE A 87 9.31 -2.69 -1.69
C PHE A 87 9.53 -2.81 -3.20
N ASP A 88 10.80 -3.01 -3.59
CA ASP A 88 11.13 -3.55 -4.91
C ASP A 88 11.18 -5.08 -4.92
N ILE A 89 11.30 -5.67 -6.11
CA ILE A 89 11.43 -7.12 -6.30
C ILE A 89 12.70 -7.73 -5.66
N ALA A 90 13.73 -6.92 -5.37
CA ALA A 90 14.94 -7.34 -4.68
C ALA A 90 14.79 -7.29 -3.15
N GLY A 91 13.67 -6.78 -2.64
CA GLY A 91 13.36 -6.64 -1.22
C GLY A 91 13.93 -5.39 -0.56
N ASN A 92 14.43 -4.41 -1.34
CA ASN A 92 14.73 -3.10 -0.76
C ASN A 92 13.41 -2.42 -0.41
N LYS A 93 13.41 -1.67 0.68
CA LYS A 93 12.22 -0.99 1.21
C LYS A 93 12.32 0.51 1.01
N ALA A 94 11.20 1.15 0.77
CA ALA A 94 11.11 2.61 0.88
C ALA A 94 11.32 3.00 2.35
N ASP A 95 12.27 3.86 2.64
CA ASP A 95 12.28 4.47 3.96
C ASP A 95 11.08 5.44 4.05
N LYS A 96 10.34 5.43 5.17
CA LYS A 96 9.32 6.46 5.38
C LYS A 96 10.04 7.79 5.32
N ASP A 97 9.58 8.69 4.46
CA ASP A 97 10.07 10.06 4.47
C ASP A 97 9.91 10.59 5.91
N SER A 98 11.03 10.96 6.52
CA SER A 98 11.11 11.40 7.90
C SER A 98 10.58 12.83 8.09
N ASP A 99 10.10 13.47 7.03
CA ASP A 99 9.66 14.86 7.08
C ASP A 99 8.16 15.00 7.37
N ASN A 100 7.83 15.02 8.66
CA ASN A 100 6.78 15.91 9.16
C ASN A 100 7.23 16.51 10.51
N THR A 101 8.06 17.55 10.42
CA THR A 101 8.35 18.48 11.52
C THR A 101 7.33 19.61 11.51
#